data_AF-A0AAU3JX22-F1
#
_entry.id   AF-A0AAU3JX22-F1
#
_cell.length_a   1.000
_cell.length_b   1.000
_cell.length_c   1.000
_cell.angle_alpha   90.00
_cell.angle_beta   90.00
_cell.angle_gamma   90.00
#
_symmetry.space_group_name_H-M   'P 1'
#
loop_
_entity.id
_entity.type
_entity.pdbx_description
1 polymer ?
#
loop_
_entity_poly.entity_id
_entity_poly.type
_entity_poly.pdbx_seq_one_letter_code
_entity_poly.pdbx_strand_id
1 'polypeptide(L)'
;MKLTVVGCSGSFPSAESACSSYLVEADGFRLLLDMGNGALGELQRHCGLYDLDAIFLSHLHADHCIDMCAYFVARYYRHEGGRCDPIPVYGPEGTEHRLTTAYADTPTASSMSEVFDFHTVKPSTFDIGPFTVHTERVRHPVEAYGIRIEHAGKSLTYSGDTGVSDTLEQLARNTDLFLCEAAFTHGKENIPDLHLNGREAGQTAKRAGAHKLVLTHIPPWTDPQVNLADAREVFRGPVELATPRVTYEI
;
A
#
# COMPACT_ATOMS: atom_id res chain seq x y z
N MET A 1 0.96 -15.83 -7.36
CA MET A 1 1.24 -14.48 -6.84
C MET A 1 0.96 -14.52 -5.35
N LYS A 2 1.76 -13.87 -4.52
CA LYS A 2 1.52 -13.82 -3.07
C LYS A 2 1.66 -12.40 -2.52
N LEU A 3 0.97 -12.14 -1.42
CA LEU A 3 0.97 -10.87 -0.69
C LEU A 3 1.41 -11.14 0.75
N THR A 4 2.50 -10.52 1.19
CA THR A 4 2.93 -10.53 2.59
C THR A 4 2.66 -9.16 3.23
N VAL A 5 1.97 -9.16 4.36
CA VAL A 5 1.72 -7.94 5.14
C VAL A 5 3.01 -7.57 5.88
N VAL A 6 3.67 -6.50 5.45
CA VAL A 6 4.84 -5.96 6.15
C VAL A 6 4.37 -5.05 7.29
N GLY A 7 3.39 -4.18 7.01
CA GLY A 7 2.72 -3.36 8.01
C GLY A 7 1.30 -3.01 7.58
N CYS A 8 0.39 -2.93 8.55
CA CYS A 8 -1.03 -2.68 8.32
C CYS A 8 -1.66 -1.68 9.30
N SER A 9 -0.85 -0.98 10.10
CA SER A 9 -1.34 0.05 11.02
C SER A 9 -1.71 1.33 10.26
N GLY A 10 -2.89 1.89 10.54
CA GLY A 10 -3.32 3.16 9.94
C GLY A 10 -2.82 4.38 10.73
N SER A 11 -2.54 5.49 10.04
CA SER A 11 -2.13 6.79 10.60
C SER A 11 -0.76 6.85 11.29
N PHE A 12 -0.40 5.87 12.13
CA PHE A 12 0.86 5.76 12.85
C PHE A 12 1.09 4.29 13.27
N PRO A 13 2.34 3.88 13.55
CA PRO A 13 2.62 2.49 13.85
C PRO A 13 2.06 2.10 15.23
N SER A 14 1.70 0.83 15.38
CA SER A 14 1.35 0.22 16.67
C SER A 14 2.58 -0.44 17.29
N ALA A 15 2.46 -0.95 18.52
CA ALA A 15 3.53 -1.75 19.12
C ALA A 15 3.75 -3.09 18.39
N GLU A 16 2.77 -3.53 17.59
CA GLU A 16 2.70 -4.81 16.92
C GLU A 16 2.91 -4.71 15.39
N SER A 17 2.68 -3.53 14.79
CA SER A 17 2.72 -3.34 13.34
C SER A 17 3.32 -2.00 12.95
N ALA A 18 4.18 -2.04 11.92
CA ALA A 18 4.49 -0.85 11.11
C ALA A 18 3.23 -0.28 10.44
N CYS A 19 3.33 0.93 9.91
CA CYS A 19 2.31 1.48 9.03
C CYS A 19 2.23 0.73 7.69
N SER A 20 1.26 1.11 6.85
CA SER A 20 1.00 0.51 5.52
C SER A 20 2.28 0.18 4.75
N SER A 21 2.47 -1.12 4.54
CA SER A 21 3.46 -1.66 3.63
C SER A 21 3.14 -3.12 3.33
N TYR A 22 3.14 -3.49 2.05
CA TYR A 22 2.73 -4.81 1.61
C TYR A 22 3.63 -5.32 0.48
N LEU A 23 4.25 -6.47 0.68
CA LEU A 23 5.16 -7.06 -0.28
C LEU A 23 4.40 -8.02 -1.21
N VAL A 24 4.40 -7.73 -2.51
CA VAL A 24 3.80 -8.56 -3.56
C VAL A 24 4.92 -9.26 -4.32
N GLU A 25 4.82 -10.59 -4.43
CA GLU A 25 5.83 -11.41 -5.10
C GLU A 25 5.22 -12.34 -6.15
N ALA A 26 5.86 -12.40 -7.31
CA ALA A 26 5.60 -13.38 -8.39
C ALA A 26 6.85 -13.56 -9.25
N ASP A 27 7.14 -14.78 -9.68
CA ASP A 27 8.26 -15.10 -10.57
C ASP A 27 9.63 -14.54 -10.13
N GLY A 28 9.84 -14.44 -8.81
CA GLY A 28 11.06 -13.88 -8.21
C GLY A 28 11.11 -12.35 -8.15
N PHE A 29 10.14 -11.65 -8.73
CA PHE A 29 10.00 -10.19 -8.69
C PHE A 29 9.30 -9.74 -7.40
N ARG A 30 9.76 -8.63 -6.81
CA ARG A 30 9.29 -8.06 -5.55
C ARG A 30 8.83 -6.61 -5.72
N LEU A 31 7.53 -6.42 -5.68
CA LEU A 31 6.87 -5.11 -5.68
C LEU A 31 6.44 -4.76 -4.25
N LEU A 32 6.93 -3.66 -3.70
CA LEU A 32 6.46 -3.13 -2.43
C LEU A 32 5.35 -2.11 -2.64
N LEU A 33 4.19 -2.31 -2.03
CA LEU A 33 3.10 -1.35 -1.97
C LEU A 33 3.22 -0.57 -0.66
N ASP A 34 3.48 0.73 -0.74
CA ASP A 34 3.76 1.65 0.35
C ASP A 34 4.96 1.25 1.23
N MET A 35 5.60 2.27 1.81
CA MET A 35 6.72 2.15 2.73
C MET A 35 6.51 3.12 3.90
N GLY A 36 5.48 2.82 4.69
CA GLY A 36 5.08 3.57 5.86
C GLY A 36 6.07 3.52 7.02
N ASN A 37 5.81 4.34 8.03
CA ASN A 37 6.63 4.45 9.23
C ASN A 37 6.88 3.07 9.90
N GLY A 38 8.15 2.69 10.05
CA GLY A 38 8.60 1.42 10.62
C GLY A 38 8.63 0.23 9.66
N ALA A 39 8.18 0.40 8.41
CA ALA A 39 8.11 -0.68 7.42
C ALA A 39 9.49 -1.21 7.01
N LEU A 40 10.53 -0.36 6.92
CA LEU A 40 11.86 -0.80 6.49
C LEU A 40 12.49 -1.79 7.48
N GLY A 41 12.24 -1.62 8.77
CA GLY A 41 12.71 -2.55 9.79
C GLY A 41 12.04 -3.91 9.68
N GLU A 42 10.72 -3.92 9.48
CA GLU A 42 9.95 -5.16 9.35
C GLU A 42 10.18 -5.86 8.00
N LEU A 43 10.36 -5.11 6.90
CA LEU A 43 10.64 -5.63 5.56
C LEU A 43 11.86 -6.55 5.52
N GLN A 44 12.90 -6.24 6.31
CA GLN A 44 14.13 -7.04 6.39
C GLN A 44 13.91 -8.47 6.89
N ARG A 45 12.73 -8.78 7.44
CA ARG A 45 12.33 -10.15 7.81
C ARG A 45 11.82 -10.97 6.64
N HIS A 46 11.53 -10.31 5.52
CA HIS A 46 10.87 -10.90 4.34
C HIS A 46 11.79 -10.94 3.11
N CYS A 47 12.63 -9.92 2.92
CA CYS A 47 13.63 -9.88 1.87
C CYS A 47 14.87 -9.08 2.30
N GLY A 48 15.96 -9.22 1.56
CA GLY A 48 17.15 -8.37 1.72
C GLY A 48 16.86 -6.91 1.36
N LEU A 49 17.68 -6.00 1.90
CA LEU A 49 17.53 -4.55 1.65
C LEU A 49 17.63 -4.17 0.17
N TYR A 50 18.31 -4.98 -0.65
CA TYR A 50 18.51 -4.70 -2.07
C TYR A 50 17.73 -5.66 -2.99
N ASP A 51 16.83 -6.46 -2.42
CA ASP A 51 16.06 -7.50 -3.13
C ASP A 51 14.75 -6.98 -3.73
N LEU A 52 14.34 -5.74 -3.41
CA LEU A 52 13.18 -5.08 -4.01
C LEU A 52 13.47 -4.70 -5.47
N ASP A 53 12.49 -4.94 -6.33
CA ASP A 53 12.59 -4.62 -7.76
C ASP A 53 11.82 -3.35 -8.13
N ALA A 54 10.73 -3.04 -7.41
CA ALA A 54 9.95 -1.82 -7.59
C ALA A 54 9.18 -1.44 -6.32
N ILE A 55 8.82 -0.16 -6.23
CA ILE A 55 7.97 0.38 -5.17
C ILE A 55 6.79 1.12 -5.80
N PHE A 56 5.60 0.93 -5.26
CA PHE A 56 4.42 1.71 -5.58
C PHE A 56 3.94 2.44 -4.32
N LEU A 57 3.84 3.75 -4.37
CA LEU A 57 3.29 4.60 -3.32
C LEU A 57 1.87 5.00 -3.70
N SER A 58 0.88 4.60 -2.91
CA SER A 58 -0.53 4.93 -3.13
C SER A 58 -0.76 6.43 -3.01
N HIS A 59 -0.14 7.06 -2.01
CA HIS A 59 -0.14 8.50 -1.77
C HIS A 59 1.02 8.93 -0.86
N LEU A 60 1.07 10.22 -0.51
CA LEU A 60 2.25 10.87 0.08
C LEU A 60 2.11 11.25 1.57
N HIS A 61 1.16 10.63 2.28
CA HIS A 61 1.14 10.71 3.74
C HIS A 61 2.30 9.93 4.37
N ALA A 62 2.71 10.36 5.57
CA ALA A 62 3.92 9.84 6.20
C ALA A 62 3.83 8.34 6.53
N ASP A 63 2.67 7.88 6.95
CA ASP A 63 2.35 6.47 7.21
C ASP A 63 2.31 5.60 5.94
N HIS A 64 2.53 6.16 4.75
CA HIS A 64 2.64 5.42 3.49
C HIS A 64 3.99 5.54 2.81
N CYS A 65 4.82 6.54 3.15
CA CYS A 65 6.05 6.79 2.41
C CYS A 65 7.27 7.20 3.23
N ILE A 66 7.16 7.47 4.54
CA ILE A 66 8.26 8.15 5.25
C ILE A 66 9.50 7.26 5.44
N ASP A 67 9.35 5.94 5.48
CA ASP A 67 10.49 5.02 5.59
C ASP A 67 11.32 4.95 4.30
N MET A 68 10.83 5.52 3.18
CA MET A 68 11.65 5.78 2.00
C MET A 68 12.87 6.64 2.32
N CYS A 69 12.80 7.54 3.31
CA CYS A 69 13.94 8.34 3.75
C CYS A 69 15.03 7.48 4.42
N ALA A 70 14.63 6.49 5.22
CA ALA A 70 15.58 5.53 5.79
C ALA A 70 16.10 4.57 4.70
N TYR A 71 15.25 4.21 3.73
CA TYR A 71 15.65 3.35 2.63
C TYR A 71 16.64 4.04 1.67
N PHE A 72 16.47 5.34 1.46
CA PHE A 72 17.45 6.19 0.79
C PHE A 72 18.83 6.04 1.43
N VAL A 73 18.94 6.14 2.76
CA VAL A 73 20.22 5.98 3.47
C VAL A 73 20.82 4.60 3.22
N ALA A 74 20.02 3.54 3.32
CA ALA A 74 20.47 2.17 3.11
C ALA A 74 21.04 1.95 1.70
N ARG A 75 20.40 2.52 0.67
CA ARG A 75 20.83 2.39 -0.73
C ARG A 75 21.95 3.36 -1.12
N TYR A 76 21.91 4.59 -0.62
CA TYR A 76 22.90 5.63 -0.94
C TYR A 76 24.26 5.34 -0.28
N TYR A 77 24.25 4.93 0.98
CA TYR A 77 25.45 4.61 1.76
C TYR A 77 25.69 3.11 1.89
N ARG A 78 25.32 2.35 0.85
CA ARG A 78 25.38 0.89 0.80
C ARG A 78 26.66 0.36 1.43
N HIS A 79 26.51 -0.48 2.46
CA HIS A 79 27.61 -1.00 3.26
C HIS A 79 28.65 -1.78 2.44
N GLU A 80 28.19 -2.57 1.47
CA GLU A 80 29.04 -3.41 0.61
C GLU A 80 29.83 -2.59 -0.43
N GLY A 81 29.59 -1.28 -0.52
CA GLY A 81 30.18 -0.41 -1.52
C GLY A 81 29.51 -0.51 -2.88
N GLY A 82 29.84 0.45 -3.76
CA GLY A 82 29.21 0.61 -5.07
C GLY A 82 27.80 1.20 -4.98
N ARG A 83 27.34 1.76 -6.10
CA ARG A 83 25.95 2.23 -6.22
C ARG A 83 25.07 1.05 -6.64
N CYS A 84 23.90 0.92 -6.02
CA CYS A 84 22.82 0.15 -6.62
C CYS A 84 22.27 0.94 -7.81
N ASP A 85 21.75 0.23 -8.81
CA ASP A 85 20.92 0.87 -9.81
C ASP A 85 19.70 1.52 -9.13
N PRO A 86 19.25 2.69 -9.61
CA PRO A 86 18.04 3.33 -9.11
C PRO A 86 16.86 2.36 -9.17
N ILE A 87 16.13 2.20 -8.07
CA ILE A 87 14.94 1.36 -8.06
C ILE A 87 13.73 2.17 -8.56
N PRO A 88 12.90 1.63 -9.47
CA PRO A 88 11.68 2.28 -9.90
C PRO A 88 10.71 2.53 -8.73
N VAL A 89 10.27 3.78 -8.59
CA VAL A 89 9.27 4.23 -7.61
C VAL A 89 8.10 4.88 -8.35
N TYR A 90 6.97 4.20 -8.36
CA TYR A 90 5.71 4.67 -8.92
C TYR A 90 4.94 5.40 -7.82
N GLY A 91 4.61 6.68 -7.98
CA GLY A 91 3.82 7.41 -6.99
C GLY A 91 3.13 8.64 -7.58
N PRO A 92 2.34 9.38 -6.78
CA PRO A 92 1.69 10.60 -7.25
C PRO A 92 2.67 11.66 -7.75
N GLU A 93 2.13 12.66 -8.44
CA GLU A 93 2.90 13.84 -8.80
C GLU A 93 3.55 14.49 -7.55
N GLY A 94 4.83 14.86 -7.67
CA GLY A 94 5.58 15.46 -6.57
C GLY A 94 6.23 14.47 -5.59
N THR A 95 6.22 13.16 -5.87
CA THR A 95 6.87 12.14 -5.03
C THR A 95 8.34 12.48 -4.71
N GLU A 96 9.16 12.80 -5.73
CA GLU A 96 10.57 13.18 -5.52
C GLU A 96 10.69 14.41 -4.60
N HIS A 97 9.91 15.45 -4.88
CA HIS A 97 9.93 16.69 -4.10
C HIS A 97 9.53 16.44 -2.64
N ARG A 98 8.51 15.61 -2.41
CA ARG A 98 8.03 15.23 -1.09
C ARG A 98 9.10 14.49 -0.28
N LEU A 99 9.80 13.54 -0.88
CA LEU A 99 10.85 12.76 -0.21
C LEU A 99 12.11 13.58 0.03
N THR A 100 12.52 14.37 -0.96
CA THR A 100 13.64 15.32 -0.83
C THR A 100 13.39 16.30 0.30
N THR A 101 12.17 16.83 0.40
CA THR A 101 11.77 17.75 1.47
C THR A 101 11.71 17.08 2.85
N ALA A 102 11.20 15.84 2.95
CA ALA A 102 11.16 15.14 4.23
C ALA A 102 12.55 14.77 4.75
N TYR A 103 13.46 14.37 3.87
CA TYR A 103 14.82 14.06 4.27
C TYR A 103 15.63 15.34 4.55
N ALA A 104 15.48 16.36 3.70
CA ALA A 104 16.12 17.68 3.73
C ALA A 104 17.66 17.71 3.68
N ASP A 105 18.35 16.69 4.19
CA ASP A 105 19.80 16.61 4.36
C ASP A 105 20.47 15.73 3.29
N THR A 106 20.08 15.91 2.02
CA THR A 106 20.71 15.21 0.89
C THR A 106 22.06 15.82 0.52
N PRO A 107 23.09 15.02 0.16
CA PRO A 107 24.39 15.54 -0.26
C PRO A 107 24.34 16.48 -1.48
N THR A 108 23.43 16.20 -2.43
CA THR A 108 23.20 17.01 -3.62
C THR A 108 21.72 17.00 -4.00
N ALA A 109 21.29 17.94 -4.84
CA ALA A 109 19.92 18.01 -5.35
C ALA A 109 19.52 16.77 -6.17
N SER A 110 20.48 16.05 -6.77
CA SER A 110 20.21 14.83 -7.54
C SER A 110 20.22 13.55 -6.69
N SER A 111 20.64 13.61 -5.43
CA SER A 111 20.91 12.40 -4.63
C SER A 111 19.70 11.48 -4.54
N MET A 112 18.49 12.02 -4.39
CA MET A 112 17.26 11.21 -4.32
C MET A 112 17.03 10.43 -5.63
N SER A 113 17.16 11.11 -6.77
CA SER A 113 17.03 10.52 -8.11
C SER A 113 18.19 9.59 -8.50
N GLU A 114 19.32 9.64 -7.79
CA GLU A 114 20.40 8.65 -7.95
C GLU A 114 20.07 7.29 -7.30
N VAL A 115 19.08 7.26 -6.40
CA VAL A 115 18.67 6.06 -5.66
C VAL A 115 17.32 5.53 -6.12
N PHE A 116 16.43 6.44 -6.51
CA PHE A 116 15.06 6.15 -6.92
C PHE A 116 14.80 6.69 -8.32
N ASP A 117 14.30 5.86 -9.20
CA ASP A 117 13.82 6.27 -10.52
C ASP A 117 12.30 6.56 -10.43
N PHE A 118 11.92 7.83 -10.42
CA PHE A 118 10.54 8.24 -10.12
C PHE A 118 9.63 8.22 -11.35
N HIS A 119 8.50 7.51 -11.24
CA HIS A 119 7.45 7.43 -12.25
C HIS A 119 6.14 7.99 -11.71
N THR A 120 5.62 9.06 -12.33
CA THR A 120 4.34 9.63 -11.92
C THR A 120 3.18 8.74 -12.34
N VAL A 121 2.42 8.26 -11.36
CA VAL A 121 1.21 7.45 -11.55
C VAL A 121 0.08 8.33 -12.05
N LYS A 122 -0.71 7.78 -12.99
CA LYS A 122 -1.98 8.32 -13.49
C LYS A 122 -2.99 7.18 -13.61
N PRO A 123 -4.29 7.46 -13.71
CA PRO A 123 -5.27 6.41 -14.02
C PRO A 123 -4.95 5.77 -15.37
N SER A 124 -4.50 4.52 -15.38
CA SER A 124 -4.04 3.82 -16.57
C SER A 124 -3.75 2.34 -16.30
N THR A 125 -3.47 1.60 -17.37
CA THR A 125 -2.95 0.24 -17.33
C THR A 125 -1.52 0.22 -17.84
N PHE A 126 -0.60 -0.42 -17.11
CA PHE A 126 0.81 -0.57 -17.49
C PHE A 126 1.42 -1.78 -16.77
N ASP A 127 2.64 -2.17 -17.13
CA ASP A 127 3.32 -3.29 -16.50
C ASP A 127 4.36 -2.82 -15.47
N ILE A 128 4.43 -3.52 -14.34
CA ILE A 128 5.54 -3.43 -13.38
C ILE A 128 6.13 -4.84 -13.24
N GLY A 129 7.27 -5.08 -13.89
CA GLY A 129 7.85 -6.42 -13.93
C GLY A 129 6.87 -7.44 -14.55
N PRO A 130 6.54 -8.56 -13.87
CA PRO A 130 5.62 -9.57 -14.36
C PRO A 130 4.13 -9.24 -14.09
N PHE A 131 3.84 -8.09 -13.50
CA PHE A 131 2.49 -7.68 -13.12
C PHE A 131 1.89 -6.74 -14.15
N THR A 132 0.67 -7.03 -14.61
CA THR A 132 -0.18 -6.04 -15.26
C THR A 132 -0.91 -5.26 -14.18
N VAL A 133 -0.69 -3.95 -14.16
CA VAL A 133 -1.17 -3.05 -13.12
C VAL A 133 -2.21 -2.10 -13.71
N HIS A 134 -3.32 -1.93 -12.99
CA HIS A 134 -4.33 -0.92 -13.27
C HIS A 134 -4.42 0.01 -12.07
N THR A 135 -4.36 1.32 -12.31
CA THR A 135 -4.45 2.34 -11.27
C THR A 135 -5.65 3.23 -11.51
N GLU A 136 -6.31 3.66 -10.44
CA GLU A 136 -7.41 4.62 -10.50
C GLU A 136 -7.29 5.62 -9.35
N ARG A 137 -7.72 6.85 -9.61
CA ARG A 137 -7.77 7.88 -8.55
C ARG A 137 -8.89 7.55 -7.58
N VAL A 138 -8.58 7.55 -6.28
CA VAL A 138 -9.54 7.28 -5.21
C VAL A 138 -9.88 8.56 -4.44
N ARG A 139 -10.87 8.50 -3.54
CA ARG A 139 -11.38 9.68 -2.84
C ARG A 139 -10.61 9.93 -1.57
N HIS A 140 -9.62 10.80 -1.62
CA HIS A 140 -8.82 11.18 -0.46
C HIS A 140 -8.44 12.67 -0.54
N PRO A 141 -8.12 13.38 0.58
CA PRO A 141 -7.83 14.82 0.54
C PRO A 141 -6.58 15.20 -0.26
N VAL A 142 -5.65 14.26 -0.42
CA VAL A 142 -4.48 14.39 -1.30
C VAL A 142 -4.64 13.49 -2.53
N GLU A 143 -3.79 13.68 -3.53
CA GLU A 143 -3.74 12.74 -4.65
C GLU A 143 -3.39 11.34 -4.16
N ALA A 144 -4.30 10.40 -4.38
CA ALA A 144 -4.20 9.01 -3.95
C ALA A 144 -4.73 8.06 -5.02
N TYR A 145 -4.12 6.88 -5.08
CA TYR A 145 -4.43 5.84 -6.05
C TYR A 145 -4.73 4.50 -5.38
N GLY A 146 -5.80 3.86 -5.86
CA GLY A 146 -5.97 2.42 -5.72
C GLY A 146 -5.20 1.72 -6.82
N ILE A 147 -4.78 0.48 -6.56
CA ILE A 147 -4.04 -0.35 -7.51
C ILE A 147 -4.63 -1.76 -7.60
N ARG A 148 -4.88 -2.24 -8.82
CA ARG A 148 -5.16 -3.64 -9.13
C ARG A 148 -3.93 -4.24 -9.81
N ILE A 149 -3.48 -5.39 -9.31
CA ILE A 149 -2.31 -6.13 -9.77
C ILE A 149 -2.81 -7.48 -10.27
N GLU A 150 -2.52 -7.80 -11.53
CA GLU A 150 -2.89 -9.04 -12.16
C GLU A 150 -1.65 -9.81 -12.62
N HIS A 151 -1.65 -11.13 -12.39
CA HIS A 151 -0.59 -12.01 -12.83
C HIS A 151 -1.09 -13.46 -12.91
N ALA A 152 -0.79 -14.14 -14.02
CA ALA A 152 -1.14 -15.55 -14.26
C ALA A 152 -2.62 -15.91 -13.95
N GLY A 153 -3.56 -15.01 -14.29
CA GLY A 153 -4.99 -15.19 -14.05
C GLY A 153 -5.45 -14.97 -12.61
N LYS A 154 -4.58 -14.43 -11.75
CA LYS A 154 -4.85 -14.04 -10.36
C LYS A 154 -4.87 -12.53 -10.21
N SER A 155 -5.67 -12.01 -9.28
CA SER A 155 -5.73 -10.57 -9.04
C SER A 155 -5.74 -10.17 -7.56
N LEU A 156 -4.98 -9.11 -7.27
CA LEU A 156 -4.96 -8.40 -6.00
C LEU A 156 -5.42 -6.96 -6.23
N THR A 157 -6.33 -6.45 -5.41
CA THR A 157 -6.63 -5.01 -5.40
C THR A 157 -6.27 -4.43 -4.03
N TYR A 158 -5.47 -3.37 -4.01
CA TYR A 158 -5.19 -2.56 -2.83
C TYR A 158 -5.89 -1.20 -2.98
N SER A 159 -6.67 -0.81 -1.96
CA SER A 159 -7.47 0.42 -2.01
C SER A 159 -6.66 1.72 -1.96
N GLY A 160 -5.45 1.68 -1.37
CA GLY A 160 -4.90 2.90 -0.77
C GLY A 160 -5.79 3.41 0.37
N ASP A 161 -5.68 4.69 0.68
CA ASP A 161 -6.62 5.38 1.58
C ASP A 161 -7.70 6.07 0.76
N THR A 162 -8.94 5.94 1.18
CA THR A 162 -10.09 6.44 0.42
C THR A 162 -11.38 6.48 1.22
N GLY A 163 -12.25 7.44 0.92
CA GLY A 163 -13.68 7.34 1.18
C GLY A 163 -14.41 6.47 0.16
N VAL A 164 -15.73 6.35 0.28
CA VAL A 164 -16.56 5.53 -0.61
C VAL A 164 -16.47 6.03 -2.06
N SER A 165 -16.04 5.16 -2.98
CA SER A 165 -15.87 5.53 -4.39
C SER A 165 -16.27 4.44 -5.37
N ASP A 166 -17.06 4.82 -6.39
CA ASP A 166 -17.40 3.95 -7.53
C ASP A 166 -16.14 3.52 -8.31
N THR A 167 -15.09 4.35 -8.32
CA THR A 167 -13.81 4.00 -8.99
C THR A 167 -13.13 2.82 -8.32
N LEU A 168 -13.15 2.78 -6.98
CA LEU A 168 -12.60 1.67 -6.21
C LEU A 168 -13.40 0.38 -6.45
N GLU A 169 -14.73 0.48 -6.53
CA GLU A 169 -15.59 -0.67 -6.83
C GLU A 169 -15.31 -1.26 -8.21
N GLN A 170 -15.10 -0.42 -9.21
CA GLN A 170 -14.73 -0.84 -10.56
C GLN A 170 -13.33 -1.48 -10.58
N LEU A 171 -12.37 -0.88 -9.89
CA LEU A 171 -11.01 -1.39 -9.79
C LEU A 171 -10.95 -2.76 -9.07
N ALA A 172 -11.75 -2.95 -8.03
CA ALA A 172 -11.82 -4.19 -7.26
C ALA A 172 -12.68 -5.29 -7.91
N ARG A 173 -13.26 -5.04 -9.09
CA ARG A 173 -14.27 -5.93 -9.69
C ARG A 173 -13.75 -7.36 -9.85
N ASN A 174 -14.49 -8.32 -9.28
CA ASN A 174 -14.17 -9.76 -9.28
C ASN A 174 -12.72 -10.08 -8.86
N THR A 175 -12.12 -9.28 -7.98
CA THR A 175 -10.74 -9.52 -7.57
C THR A 175 -10.62 -10.73 -6.64
N ASP A 176 -9.56 -11.53 -6.75
CA ASP A 176 -9.35 -12.69 -5.87
C ASP A 176 -9.12 -12.28 -4.42
N LEU A 177 -8.30 -11.25 -4.20
CA LEU A 177 -8.05 -10.66 -2.89
C LEU A 177 -8.21 -9.15 -2.95
N PHE A 178 -9.15 -8.62 -2.16
CA PHE A 178 -9.31 -7.19 -1.96
C PHE A 178 -8.73 -6.78 -0.60
N LEU A 179 -7.57 -6.14 -0.63
CA LEU A 179 -6.92 -5.51 0.52
C LEU A 179 -7.46 -4.08 0.65
N CYS A 180 -8.37 -3.87 1.59
CA CYS A 180 -9.15 -2.63 1.67
C CYS A 180 -8.97 -1.95 3.03
N GLU A 181 -8.78 -0.64 3.03
CA GLU A 181 -8.71 0.15 4.25
C GLU A 181 -10.05 0.13 5.02
N ALA A 182 -9.96 0.28 6.34
CA ALA A 182 -11.11 0.43 7.22
C ALA A 182 -10.71 1.28 8.44
N ALA A 183 -10.16 2.47 8.22
CA ALA A 183 -9.59 3.26 9.31
C ALA A 183 -10.63 3.74 10.32
N PHE A 184 -11.84 4.05 9.87
CA PHE A 184 -12.92 4.54 10.71
C PHE A 184 -13.70 3.41 11.37
N THR A 185 -14.41 3.75 12.46
CA THR A 185 -15.45 2.91 13.06
C THR A 185 -16.81 3.41 12.58
N HIS A 186 -17.75 2.50 12.33
CA HIS A 186 -19.09 2.87 11.91
C HIS A 186 -19.76 3.89 12.86
N GLY A 187 -20.27 4.99 12.31
CA GLY A 187 -20.90 6.08 13.07
C GLY A 187 -19.93 7.14 13.61
N LYS A 188 -18.65 7.08 13.24
CA LYS A 188 -17.61 8.06 13.61
C LYS A 188 -16.94 8.73 12.40
N GLU A 189 -17.61 8.74 11.25
CA GLU A 189 -17.13 9.30 9.98
C GLU A 189 -17.25 10.84 9.97
N ASN A 190 -16.52 11.49 10.86
CA ASN A 190 -16.63 12.93 11.07
C ASN A 190 -15.96 13.77 9.96
N ILE A 191 -15.19 13.13 9.08
CA ILE A 191 -14.51 13.78 7.95
C ILE A 191 -14.95 13.05 6.67
N PRO A 192 -15.73 13.71 5.79
CA PRO A 192 -16.17 13.11 4.54
C PRO A 192 -14.98 12.85 3.61
N ASP A 193 -15.10 11.82 2.77
CA ASP A 193 -14.11 11.48 1.73
C ASP A 193 -12.67 11.29 2.24
N LEU A 194 -12.52 10.81 3.48
CA LEU A 194 -11.21 10.56 4.09
C LEU A 194 -10.87 9.06 4.14
N HIS A 195 -11.67 8.28 4.86
CA HIS A 195 -11.46 6.86 5.12
C HIS A 195 -12.78 6.07 5.08
N LEU A 196 -12.67 4.75 4.93
CA LEU A 196 -13.78 3.81 5.06
C LEU A 196 -13.92 3.35 6.52
N ASN A 197 -15.12 2.95 6.90
CA ASN A 197 -15.35 2.02 8.01
C ASN A 197 -15.42 0.56 7.53
N GLY A 198 -15.46 -0.41 8.46
CA GLY A 198 -15.59 -1.83 8.11
C GLY A 198 -16.85 -2.18 7.30
N ARG A 199 -17.99 -1.52 7.58
CA ARG A 199 -19.24 -1.72 6.85
C ARG A 199 -19.11 -1.25 5.39
N GLU A 200 -18.48 -0.11 5.16
CA GLU A 200 -18.27 0.47 3.82
C GLU A 200 -17.27 -0.35 3.00
N ALA A 201 -16.18 -0.83 3.63
CA ALA A 201 -15.25 -1.77 3.01
C ALA A 201 -15.96 -3.07 2.59
N GLY A 202 -16.80 -3.63 3.47
CA GLY A 202 -17.62 -4.81 3.16
C GLY A 202 -18.64 -4.55 2.03
N GLN A 203 -19.30 -3.40 2.04
CA GLN A 203 -20.23 -3.03 0.97
C GLN A 203 -19.53 -2.88 -0.39
N THR A 204 -18.34 -2.25 -0.39
CA THR A 204 -17.48 -2.11 -1.58
C THR A 204 -17.09 -3.49 -2.11
N ALA A 205 -16.61 -4.38 -1.24
CA ALA A 205 -16.27 -5.75 -1.62
C ALA A 205 -17.46 -6.52 -2.21
N LYS A 206 -18.65 -6.36 -1.62
CA LYS A 206 -19.89 -6.95 -2.13
C LYS A 206 -20.27 -6.43 -3.52
N ARG A 207 -20.21 -5.11 -3.73
CA ARG A 207 -20.56 -4.49 -5.02
C ARG A 207 -19.56 -4.82 -6.11
N ALA A 208 -18.27 -4.88 -5.75
CA ALA A 208 -17.21 -5.31 -6.64
C ALA A 208 -17.29 -6.81 -6.98
N GLY A 209 -17.96 -7.63 -6.16
CA GLY A 209 -17.94 -9.07 -6.32
C GLY A 209 -16.58 -9.69 -5.98
N ALA A 210 -15.84 -9.09 -5.05
CA ALA A 210 -14.55 -9.61 -4.60
C ALA A 210 -14.70 -11.03 -4.04
N HIS A 211 -13.69 -11.88 -4.21
CA HIS A 211 -13.71 -13.26 -3.71
C HIS A 211 -13.33 -13.32 -2.23
N LYS A 212 -12.38 -12.50 -1.78
CA LYS A 212 -11.96 -12.37 -0.36
C LYS A 212 -11.69 -10.91 -0.02
N LEU A 213 -12.09 -10.49 1.17
CA LEU A 213 -11.81 -9.16 1.74
C LEU A 213 -10.81 -9.29 2.89
N VAL A 214 -9.72 -8.53 2.84
CA VAL A 214 -8.77 -8.36 3.95
C VAL A 214 -8.79 -6.90 4.35
N LEU A 215 -9.26 -6.61 5.56
CA LEU A 215 -9.30 -5.26 6.10
C LEU A 215 -7.91 -4.86 6.59
N THR A 216 -7.43 -3.69 6.21
CA THR A 216 -6.13 -3.15 6.60
C THR A 216 -6.25 -1.68 7.02
N HIS A 217 -5.12 -1.03 7.35
CA HIS A 217 -5.06 0.39 7.72
C HIS A 217 -6.04 0.72 8.85
N ILE A 218 -6.00 -0.05 9.92
CA ILE A 218 -6.82 0.23 11.11
C ILE A 218 -5.91 0.93 12.12
N PRO A 219 -6.21 2.19 12.50
CA PRO A 219 -5.39 2.90 13.48
C PRO A 219 -5.38 2.19 14.84
N PRO A 220 -4.28 2.29 15.62
CA PRO A 220 -4.15 1.63 16.91
C PRO A 220 -5.23 1.95 17.95
N TRP A 221 -5.94 3.08 17.82
CA TRP A 221 -7.04 3.47 18.71
C TRP A 221 -8.40 2.90 18.29
N THR A 222 -8.51 2.30 17.11
CA THR A 222 -9.74 1.71 16.57
C THR A 222 -9.76 0.23 16.92
N ASP A 223 -10.86 -0.27 17.47
CA ASP A 223 -11.02 -1.71 17.70
C ASP A 223 -11.25 -2.42 16.35
N PRO A 224 -10.28 -3.22 15.86
CA PRO A 224 -10.40 -3.86 14.56
C PRO A 224 -11.51 -4.93 14.54
N GLN A 225 -11.91 -5.47 15.68
CA GLN A 225 -12.98 -6.48 15.74
C GLN A 225 -14.34 -5.90 15.41
N VAL A 226 -14.57 -4.62 15.70
CA VAL A 226 -15.81 -3.93 15.32
C VAL A 226 -15.89 -3.80 13.80
N ASN A 227 -14.81 -3.35 13.15
CA ASN A 227 -14.75 -3.26 11.69
C ASN A 227 -14.87 -4.63 11.00
N LEU A 228 -14.26 -5.66 11.58
CA LEU A 228 -14.41 -7.04 11.10
C LEU A 228 -15.86 -7.52 11.18
N ALA A 229 -16.55 -7.26 12.29
CA ALA A 229 -17.94 -7.63 12.47
C ALA A 229 -18.84 -6.89 11.46
N ASP A 230 -18.69 -5.57 11.34
CA ASP A 230 -19.46 -4.73 10.43
C ASP A 230 -19.31 -5.15 8.96
N ALA A 231 -18.08 -5.49 8.54
CA ALA A 231 -17.82 -5.98 7.20
C ALA A 231 -18.54 -7.33 6.92
N ARG A 232 -18.53 -8.24 7.90
CA ARG A 232 -19.17 -9.56 7.81
C ARG A 232 -20.70 -9.50 7.77
N GLU A 233 -21.31 -8.45 8.32
CA GLU A 233 -22.76 -8.25 8.21
C GLU A 233 -23.21 -8.00 6.77
N VAL A 234 -22.37 -7.35 5.96
CA VAL A 234 -22.74 -6.88 4.62
C VAL A 234 -22.13 -7.70 3.49
N PHE A 235 -20.96 -8.30 3.69
CA PHE A 235 -20.26 -9.12 2.70
C PHE A 235 -20.25 -10.60 3.11
N ARG A 236 -20.75 -11.47 2.21
CA ARG A 236 -20.90 -12.91 2.48
C ARG A 236 -19.66 -13.74 2.16
N GLY A 237 -18.66 -13.16 1.50
CA GLY A 237 -17.38 -13.83 1.24
C GLY A 237 -16.51 -13.88 2.50
N PRO A 238 -15.35 -14.56 2.44
CA PRO A 238 -14.37 -14.55 3.53
C PRO A 238 -13.89 -13.13 3.85
N VAL A 239 -13.88 -12.80 5.14
CA VAL A 239 -13.38 -11.52 5.69
C VAL A 239 -12.38 -11.77 6.80
N GLU A 240 -11.21 -11.17 6.67
CA GLU A 240 -10.09 -11.26 7.61
C GLU A 240 -9.51 -9.87 7.92
N LEU A 241 -8.79 -9.77 9.03
CA LEU A 241 -7.95 -8.62 9.36
C LEU A 241 -6.54 -8.88 8.85
N ALA A 242 -5.93 -7.89 8.21
CA ALA A 242 -4.51 -7.89 7.93
C ALA A 242 -3.74 -8.06 9.24
N THR A 243 -2.79 -9.00 9.25
CA THR A 243 -1.93 -9.28 10.41
C THR A 243 -0.49 -9.23 9.93
N PRO A 244 0.41 -8.48 10.60
CA PRO A 244 1.81 -8.39 10.19
C PRO A 244 2.43 -9.78 10.05
N ARG A 245 3.30 -9.93 9.04
CA ARG A 245 4.03 -11.16 8.67
C ARG A 245 3.18 -12.28 8.07
N VAL A 246 1.85 -12.14 8.05
CA VAL A 246 1.00 -13.12 7.36
C VAL A 246 1.15 -12.98 5.85
N THR A 247 1.24 -14.13 5.18
CA THR A 247 1.32 -14.22 3.72
C THR A 247 0.05 -14.87 3.18
N TYR A 248 -0.53 -14.25 2.15
CA TYR A 248 -1.66 -14.75 1.39
C TYR A 248 -1.18 -15.25 0.04
N GLU A 249 -1.43 -16.52 -0.27
CA GLU A 249 -1.35 -17.03 -1.63
C GLU A 249 -2.62 -16.63 -2.39
N ILE A 250 -2.45 -16.04 -3.57
CA ILE A 250 -3.54 -15.52 -4.41
C ILE A 250 -3.67 -16.40 -5.65
#